data_AF-A0A1S7DU46-F1
#
_entry.id   AF-A0A1S7DU46-F1
#
_cell.length_a   1.000
_cell.length_b   1.000
_cell.length_c   1.000
_cell.angle_alpha   90.00
_cell.angle_beta   90.00
_cell.angle_gamma   90.00
#
_symmetry.space_group_name_H-M   'P 1'
#
loop_
_entity.id
_entity.type
_entity.pdbx_description
1 polymer ?
#
loop_
_entity_poly.entity_id
_entity_poly.type
_entity_poly.pdbx_seq_one_letter_code
_entity_poly.pdbx_strand_id
1 'polypeptide(L)'
;MLSTEERKQYARHLLLEEIGEEKQKQLKKSKVLVVGAGGLGCPVLQYLAAAGVGTIGIIDPDVVSISNLQRQILFTHNDIGKPKVEAAQKHLALLNPFIKIEGYNEALNKENALSLFEKYDLIIEGSDSFTTKYLTNDACILTQKPFILGSIFKFEGQLSVYNYQGGATYRCLFPEPMSSAEMPTCSEVGVLGVLPGVVGTLMANEAIKVLTEMGEILAGRLLKIDLLTLEQTIFEFEKDPTIQIKELELMSISCASKSDLQEIDFETYKQEKKHYNLLDVRTLDERLEFHLGGIHIPLNELPHRWKEIPTEKPIIVYCAMGVRGAKAIAFLKEKILECQFLNLKNGCKDLNI
;
A
#
# COMPACT_ATOMS: atom_id res chain seq x y z
N MET A 1 -30.62 -7.76 -16.64
CA MET A 1 -31.38 -6.48 -16.60
C MET A 1 -31.28 -5.89 -15.20
N LEU A 2 -31.57 -4.59 -15.04
CA LEU A 2 -31.69 -3.95 -13.73
C LEU A 2 -33.11 -4.20 -13.19
N SER A 3 -33.21 -4.62 -11.92
CA SER A 3 -34.47 -4.71 -11.19
C SER A 3 -35.04 -3.31 -10.91
N THR A 4 -36.30 -3.25 -10.49
CA THR A 4 -36.95 -1.98 -10.11
C THR A 4 -36.21 -1.27 -8.99
N GLU A 5 -35.72 -2.00 -7.98
CA GLU A 5 -35.00 -1.41 -6.86
C GLU A 5 -33.60 -0.93 -7.27
N GLU A 6 -32.89 -1.65 -8.13
CA GLU A 6 -31.64 -1.19 -8.72
C GLU A 6 -31.82 0.09 -9.53
N ARG A 7 -32.90 0.19 -10.32
CA ARG A 7 -33.21 1.43 -11.07
C ARG A 7 -33.44 2.62 -10.15
N LYS A 8 -34.06 2.42 -8.98
CA LYS A 8 -34.22 3.47 -7.97
C LYS A 8 -32.88 3.86 -7.36
N GLN A 9 -32.05 2.89 -6.94
CA GLN A 9 -30.75 3.16 -6.33
C GLN A 9 -29.80 3.89 -7.29
N TYR A 10 -29.75 3.47 -8.55
CA TYR A 10 -28.86 4.04 -9.56
C TYR A 10 -29.49 5.15 -10.39
N ALA A 11 -30.64 5.69 -9.97
CA ALA A 11 -31.43 6.64 -10.76
C ALA A 11 -30.60 7.85 -11.25
N ARG A 12 -29.63 8.32 -10.45
CA ARG A 12 -28.75 9.44 -10.84
C ARG A 12 -27.74 9.08 -11.92
N HIS A 13 -27.18 7.86 -11.90
CA HIS A 13 -26.34 7.36 -13.00
C HIS A 13 -27.15 7.16 -14.28
N LEU A 14 -28.38 6.65 -14.16
CA LEU A 14 -29.25 6.40 -15.32
C LEU A 14 -29.64 7.67 -16.09
N LEU A 15 -29.58 8.84 -15.46
CA LEU A 15 -29.87 10.13 -16.08
C LEU A 15 -28.68 10.72 -16.86
N LEU A 16 -27.46 10.26 -16.61
CA LEU A 16 -26.27 10.74 -17.31
C LEU A 16 -26.21 10.12 -18.70
N GLU A 17 -26.07 10.94 -19.74
CA GLU A 17 -26.01 10.49 -21.13
C GLU A 17 -24.83 9.55 -21.36
N GLU A 18 -23.70 9.84 -20.72
CA GLU A 18 -22.45 9.08 -20.84
C GLU A 18 -22.50 7.71 -20.15
N ILE A 19 -23.49 7.46 -19.28
CA ILE A 19 -23.70 6.19 -18.56
C ILE A 19 -25.00 5.52 -19.03
N GLY A 20 -26.15 6.12 -18.71
CA GLY A 20 -27.46 5.58 -19.02
C GLY A 20 -27.67 4.15 -18.51
N GLU A 21 -28.67 3.48 -19.08
CA GLU A 21 -29.01 2.12 -18.66
C GLU A 21 -27.99 1.07 -19.10
N GLU A 22 -27.39 1.25 -20.28
CA GLU A 22 -26.49 0.26 -20.87
C GLU A 22 -25.17 0.16 -20.09
N LYS A 23 -24.51 1.28 -19.75
CA LYS A 23 -23.27 1.21 -18.98
C LYS A 23 -23.51 0.91 -17.51
N GLN A 24 -24.68 1.24 -16.95
CA GLN A 24 -25.05 0.74 -15.63
C GLN A 24 -25.19 -0.80 -15.61
N LYS A 25 -25.73 -1.40 -16.69
CA LYS A 25 -25.73 -2.87 -16.85
C LYS A 25 -24.31 -3.42 -17.03
N GLN A 26 -23.41 -2.67 -17.67
CA GLN A 26 -22.00 -3.04 -17.79
C GLN A 26 -21.32 -3.08 -16.43
N LEU A 27 -21.44 -2.02 -15.61
CA LEU A 27 -20.96 -2.00 -14.22
C LEU A 27 -21.48 -3.21 -13.42
N LYS A 28 -22.79 -3.50 -13.54
CA LYS A 28 -23.42 -4.67 -12.89
C LYS A 28 -22.83 -6.02 -13.34
N LYS A 29 -22.27 -6.12 -14.55
CA LYS A 29 -21.62 -7.34 -15.03
C LYS A 29 -20.13 -7.40 -14.66
N SER A 30 -19.51 -6.25 -14.43
CA SER A 30 -18.08 -6.13 -14.16
C SER A 30 -17.66 -6.72 -12.83
N LYS A 31 -16.42 -7.20 -12.81
CA LYS A 31 -15.74 -7.75 -11.64
C LYS A 31 -14.45 -6.98 -11.38
N VAL A 32 -14.31 -6.42 -10.19
CA VAL A 32 -13.11 -5.66 -9.78
C VAL A 32 -12.45 -6.32 -8.59
N LEU A 33 -11.14 -6.50 -8.62
CA LEU A 33 -10.35 -6.89 -7.45
C LEU A 33 -9.68 -5.65 -6.86
N VAL A 34 -9.86 -5.43 -5.56
CA VAL A 34 -9.15 -4.38 -4.81
C VAL A 34 -8.09 -5.03 -3.93
N VAL A 35 -6.83 -4.72 -4.21
CA VAL A 35 -5.66 -5.14 -3.45
C VAL A 35 -5.37 -4.10 -2.37
N GLY A 36 -5.68 -4.47 -1.12
CA GLY A 36 -5.58 -3.59 0.05
C GLY A 36 -6.89 -2.87 0.36
N ALA A 37 -7.47 -3.16 1.52
CA ALA A 37 -8.61 -2.47 2.12
C ALA A 37 -8.16 -1.35 3.09
N GLY A 38 -7.06 -0.67 2.73
CA GLY A 38 -6.44 0.40 3.51
C GLY A 38 -7.04 1.78 3.24
N GLY A 39 -6.23 2.84 3.42
CA GLY A 39 -6.69 4.22 3.26
C GLY A 39 -7.15 4.56 1.83
N LEU A 40 -6.47 4.03 0.81
CA LEU A 40 -6.87 4.17 -0.60
C LEU A 40 -8.00 3.20 -0.95
N GLY A 41 -7.94 1.96 -0.47
CA GLY A 41 -8.93 0.94 -0.76
C GLY A 41 -10.31 1.23 -0.19
N CYS A 42 -10.42 1.81 1.01
CA CYS A 42 -11.72 2.14 1.64
C CYS A 42 -12.64 2.97 0.73
N PRO A 43 -12.25 4.17 0.27
CA PRO A 43 -13.09 4.96 -0.64
C PRO A 43 -13.33 4.26 -1.98
N VAL A 44 -12.34 3.52 -2.53
CA VAL A 44 -12.55 2.72 -3.75
C VAL A 44 -13.69 1.74 -3.56
N LEU A 45 -13.62 0.93 -2.51
CA LEU A 45 -14.63 -0.08 -2.18
C LEU A 45 -16.01 0.55 -2.01
N GLN A 46 -16.09 1.65 -1.24
CA GLN A 46 -17.34 2.36 -0.98
C GLN A 46 -17.98 2.90 -2.27
N TYR A 47 -17.21 3.58 -3.13
CA TYR A 47 -17.74 4.17 -4.34
C TYR A 47 -18.03 3.16 -5.44
N LEU A 48 -17.23 2.10 -5.59
CA LEU A 48 -17.54 1.02 -6.54
C LEU A 48 -18.78 0.23 -6.12
N ALA A 49 -18.94 -0.01 -4.81
CA ALA A 49 -20.16 -0.64 -4.28
C ALA A 49 -21.38 0.27 -4.52
N ALA A 50 -21.29 1.56 -4.19
CA ALA A 50 -22.38 2.51 -4.42
C ALA A 50 -22.74 2.66 -5.91
N ALA A 51 -21.74 2.62 -6.80
CA ALA A 51 -21.92 2.68 -8.25
C ALA A 51 -22.52 1.41 -8.86
N GLY A 52 -22.61 0.32 -8.10
CA GLY A 52 -23.21 -0.93 -8.55
C GLY A 52 -22.29 -1.81 -9.41
N VAL A 53 -20.98 -1.80 -9.13
CA VAL A 53 -20.06 -2.81 -9.69
C VAL A 53 -20.49 -4.20 -9.22
N GLY A 54 -20.74 -5.10 -10.17
CA GLY A 54 -21.44 -6.36 -9.92
C GLY A 54 -20.75 -7.30 -8.94
N THR A 55 -19.44 -7.46 -9.07
CA THR A 55 -18.62 -8.25 -8.14
C THR A 55 -17.38 -7.46 -7.72
N ILE A 56 -17.17 -7.37 -6.41
CA ILE A 56 -15.98 -6.73 -5.83
C ILE A 56 -15.22 -7.79 -5.01
N GLY A 57 -14.04 -8.14 -5.47
CA GLY A 57 -13.07 -8.92 -4.70
C GLY A 57 -12.22 -8.02 -3.82
N ILE A 58 -11.90 -8.46 -2.61
CA ILE A 58 -11.08 -7.73 -1.64
C ILE A 58 -10.01 -8.66 -1.12
N ILE A 59 -8.73 -8.33 -1.34
CA ILE A 59 -7.60 -9.07 -0.77
C ILE A 59 -6.82 -8.15 0.17
N ASP A 60 -6.77 -8.53 1.45
CA ASP A 60 -6.03 -7.81 2.50
C ASP A 60 -5.75 -8.79 3.66
N PRO A 61 -4.50 -8.90 4.13
CA PRO A 61 -4.14 -9.81 5.23
C PRO A 61 -4.37 -9.23 6.63
N ASP A 62 -4.66 -7.94 6.75
CA ASP A 62 -4.64 -7.25 8.03
C ASP A 62 -5.99 -7.30 8.76
N VAL A 63 -5.90 -6.98 10.05
CA VAL A 63 -7.05 -6.64 10.90
C VAL A 63 -7.22 -5.12 11.04
N VAL A 64 -8.42 -4.69 11.39
CA VAL A 64 -8.71 -3.28 11.69
C VAL A 64 -7.99 -2.85 12.98
N SER A 65 -7.27 -1.74 12.91
CA SER A 65 -6.55 -1.14 14.05
C SER A 65 -7.02 0.30 14.33
N ILE A 66 -6.99 0.72 15.59
CA ILE A 66 -7.39 2.08 16.00
C ILE A 66 -6.57 3.16 15.29
N SER A 67 -5.26 2.95 15.10
CA SER A 67 -4.36 3.90 14.43
C SER A 67 -4.67 4.10 12.94
N ASN A 68 -5.52 3.23 12.39
CA ASN A 68 -5.90 3.24 10.98
C ASN A 68 -7.23 3.98 10.75
N LEU A 69 -8.08 4.11 11.78
CA LEU A 69 -9.43 4.67 11.66
C LEU A 69 -9.46 6.14 11.21
N GLN A 70 -8.39 6.91 11.44
CA GLN A 70 -8.30 8.31 10.99
C GLN A 70 -8.33 8.49 9.46
N ARG A 71 -8.08 7.40 8.69
CA ARG A 71 -8.09 7.42 7.21
C ARG A 71 -8.80 6.22 6.56
N GLN A 72 -9.12 5.17 7.31
CA GLN A 72 -9.82 3.97 6.82
C GLN A 72 -11.31 4.05 7.17
N ILE A 73 -12.00 4.98 6.51
CA ILE A 73 -13.37 5.39 6.84
C ILE A 73 -14.48 4.38 6.48
N LEU A 74 -14.10 3.19 5.99
CA LEU A 74 -15.03 2.06 5.86
C LEU A 74 -15.24 1.34 7.20
N PHE A 75 -14.30 1.45 8.13
CA PHE A 75 -14.33 0.73 9.40
C PHE A 75 -14.71 1.65 10.56
N THR A 76 -15.17 1.03 11.65
CA THR A 76 -15.59 1.71 12.87
C THR A 76 -14.86 1.16 14.09
N HIS A 77 -15.04 1.80 15.26
CA HIS A 77 -14.54 1.26 16.53
C HIS A 77 -15.05 -0.16 16.83
N ASN A 78 -16.23 -0.53 16.34
CA ASN A 78 -16.80 -1.87 16.52
C ASN A 78 -16.10 -2.96 15.69
N ASP A 79 -15.20 -2.56 14.77
CA ASP A 79 -14.50 -3.48 13.87
C ASP A 79 -13.06 -3.76 14.31
N ILE A 80 -12.55 -3.05 15.32
CA ILE A 80 -11.18 -3.23 15.83
C ILE A 80 -10.91 -4.70 16.15
N GLY A 81 -9.79 -5.21 15.63
CA GLY A 81 -9.35 -6.60 15.79
C GLY A 81 -9.97 -7.60 14.81
N LYS A 82 -10.96 -7.21 14.00
CA LYS A 82 -11.54 -8.07 12.96
C LYS A 82 -10.74 -8.00 11.66
N PRO A 83 -10.68 -9.08 10.85
CA PRO A 83 -10.12 -9.02 9.51
C PRO A 83 -10.77 -7.90 8.69
N LYS A 84 -9.94 -7.06 8.05
CA LYS A 84 -10.42 -5.93 7.24
C LYS A 84 -11.37 -6.40 6.13
N VAL A 85 -11.06 -7.53 5.51
CA VAL A 85 -11.85 -8.16 4.46
C VAL A 85 -13.28 -8.47 4.93
N GLU A 86 -13.42 -9.11 6.09
CA GLU A 86 -14.72 -9.49 6.63
C GLU A 86 -15.55 -8.26 7.04
N ALA A 87 -14.90 -7.29 7.69
CA ALA A 87 -15.53 -6.02 8.05
C ALA A 87 -16.01 -5.28 6.79
N ALA A 88 -15.16 -5.19 5.76
CA ALA A 88 -15.50 -4.55 4.50
C ALA A 88 -16.68 -5.24 3.81
N GLN A 89 -16.69 -6.57 3.72
CA GLN A 89 -17.81 -7.34 3.17
C GLN A 89 -19.14 -6.98 3.85
N LYS A 90 -19.14 -6.95 5.19
CA LYS A 90 -20.33 -6.60 5.96
C LYS A 90 -20.82 -5.18 5.66
N HIS A 91 -19.92 -4.20 5.70
CA HIS A 91 -20.28 -2.79 5.50
C HIS A 91 -20.76 -2.52 4.06
N LEU A 92 -20.10 -3.11 3.06
CA LEU A 92 -20.47 -2.91 1.65
C LEU A 92 -21.80 -3.59 1.30
N ALA A 93 -22.10 -4.76 1.88
CA ALA A 93 -23.39 -5.42 1.69
C ALA A 93 -24.57 -4.60 2.26
N LEU A 94 -24.33 -3.82 3.33
CA LEU A 94 -25.32 -2.88 3.87
C LEU A 94 -25.50 -1.65 2.96
N LEU A 95 -24.42 -1.20 2.32
CA LEU A 95 -24.45 -0.07 1.39
C LEU A 95 -25.18 -0.42 0.08
N ASN A 96 -24.94 -1.61 -0.45
CA ASN A 96 -25.56 -2.07 -1.68
C ASN A 96 -25.83 -3.59 -1.63
N PRO A 97 -27.09 -4.01 -1.46
CA PRO A 97 -27.44 -5.44 -1.39
C PRO A 97 -27.50 -6.13 -2.76
N PHE A 98 -27.30 -5.41 -3.87
CA PHE A 98 -27.42 -5.95 -5.23
C PHE A 98 -26.12 -6.49 -5.82
N ILE A 99 -25.00 -6.33 -5.13
CA ILE A 99 -23.67 -6.69 -5.59
C ILE A 99 -23.11 -7.90 -4.82
N LYS A 100 -22.13 -8.58 -5.42
CA LYS A 100 -21.42 -9.69 -4.77
C LYS A 100 -20.08 -9.19 -4.22
N ILE A 101 -19.79 -9.45 -2.95
CA ILE A 101 -18.48 -9.17 -2.36
C ILE A 101 -17.74 -10.47 -2.04
N GLU A 102 -16.54 -10.64 -2.58
CA GLU A 102 -15.66 -11.77 -2.32
C GLU A 102 -14.46 -11.33 -1.49
N GLY A 103 -14.15 -12.08 -0.43
CA GLY A 103 -13.10 -11.73 0.51
C GLY A 103 -11.97 -12.76 0.54
N TYR A 104 -10.74 -12.28 0.48
CA TYR A 104 -9.51 -13.05 0.53
C TYR A 104 -8.65 -12.52 1.68
N ASN A 105 -8.78 -13.13 2.86
CA ASN A 105 -8.01 -12.76 4.06
C ASN A 105 -6.59 -13.37 4.01
N GLU A 106 -5.82 -12.94 3.02
CA GLU A 106 -4.46 -13.38 2.74
C GLU A 106 -3.67 -12.26 2.05
N ALA A 107 -2.35 -12.36 2.06
CA ALA A 107 -1.51 -11.44 1.31
C ALA A 107 -1.46 -11.85 -0.17
N LEU A 108 -1.47 -10.87 -1.08
CA LEU A 108 -1.16 -11.12 -2.48
C LEU A 108 0.31 -11.59 -2.58
N ASN A 109 0.52 -12.72 -3.27
CA ASN A 109 1.83 -13.33 -3.46
C ASN A 109 1.91 -13.96 -4.86
N LYS A 110 3.10 -14.47 -5.23
CA LYS A 110 3.31 -15.04 -6.56
C LYS A 110 2.49 -16.32 -6.81
N GLU A 111 2.13 -17.04 -5.74
CA GLU A 111 1.38 -18.29 -5.81
C GLU A 111 -0.11 -18.05 -6.10
N ASN A 112 -0.70 -16.97 -5.57
CA ASN A 112 -2.12 -16.67 -5.72
C ASN A 112 -2.43 -15.63 -6.82
N ALA A 113 -1.51 -14.71 -7.14
CA ALA A 113 -1.80 -13.54 -7.96
C ALA A 113 -2.40 -13.86 -9.34
N LEU A 114 -1.78 -14.74 -10.12
CA LEU A 114 -2.25 -15.04 -11.49
C LEU A 114 -3.66 -15.62 -11.49
N SER A 115 -3.86 -16.69 -10.70
CA SER A 115 -5.16 -17.37 -10.60
C SER A 115 -6.27 -16.47 -10.08
N LEU A 116 -5.91 -15.49 -9.24
CA LEU A 116 -6.85 -14.53 -8.69
C LEU A 116 -7.21 -13.48 -9.75
N PHE A 117 -6.22 -12.89 -10.42
CA PHE A 117 -6.41 -11.80 -11.38
C PHE A 117 -7.21 -12.23 -12.61
N GLU A 118 -7.06 -13.47 -13.06
CA GLU A 118 -7.84 -14.03 -14.18
C GLU A 118 -9.36 -13.95 -13.96
N LYS A 119 -9.82 -13.97 -12.70
CA LYS A 119 -11.25 -13.95 -12.34
C LYS A 119 -11.90 -12.57 -12.45
N TYR A 120 -11.11 -11.51 -12.60
CA TYR A 120 -11.58 -10.11 -12.58
C TYR A 120 -11.30 -9.41 -13.91
N ASP A 121 -12.06 -8.35 -14.17
CA ASP A 121 -11.93 -7.54 -15.38
C ASP A 121 -10.93 -6.39 -15.18
N LEU A 122 -10.84 -5.88 -13.95
CA LEU A 122 -10.01 -4.75 -13.56
C LEU A 122 -9.42 -4.98 -12.17
N ILE A 123 -8.15 -4.64 -12.00
CA ILE A 123 -7.45 -4.69 -10.70
C ILE A 123 -7.24 -3.27 -10.18
N ILE A 124 -7.43 -3.06 -8.89
CA ILE A 124 -7.09 -1.82 -8.19
C ILE A 124 -5.98 -2.13 -7.19
N GLU A 125 -4.84 -1.46 -7.36
CA GLU A 125 -3.71 -1.50 -6.43
C GLU A 125 -3.83 -0.31 -5.48
N GLY A 126 -4.15 -0.58 -4.22
CA GLY A 126 -4.27 0.42 -3.15
C GLY A 126 -3.45 0.08 -1.91
N SER A 127 -2.45 -0.80 -2.03
CA SER A 127 -1.61 -1.18 -0.91
C SER A 127 -0.49 -0.16 -0.68
N ASP A 128 0.05 -0.16 0.53
CA ASP A 128 1.21 0.66 0.90
C ASP A 128 2.55 -0.07 0.64
N SER A 129 2.50 -1.24 0.01
CA SER A 129 3.65 -2.10 -0.22
C SER A 129 4.23 -1.93 -1.63
N PHE A 130 5.51 -1.53 -1.70
CA PHE A 130 6.23 -1.45 -2.98
C PHE A 130 6.31 -2.80 -3.68
N THR A 131 6.56 -3.90 -2.95
CA THR A 131 6.61 -5.24 -3.56
C THR A 131 5.27 -5.63 -4.17
N THR A 132 4.18 -5.28 -3.50
CA THR A 132 2.82 -5.59 -3.98
C THR A 132 2.48 -4.80 -5.24
N LYS A 133 2.97 -3.56 -5.39
CA LYS A 133 2.80 -2.74 -6.61
C LYS A 133 3.43 -3.39 -7.83
N TYR A 134 4.68 -3.81 -7.71
CA TYR A 134 5.37 -4.50 -8.80
C TYR A 134 4.80 -5.89 -9.07
N LEU A 135 4.46 -6.65 -8.03
CA LEU A 135 3.77 -7.94 -8.18
C LEU A 135 2.43 -7.77 -8.93
N THR A 136 1.66 -6.75 -8.59
CA THR A 136 0.39 -6.42 -9.26
C THR A 136 0.63 -6.05 -10.71
N ASN A 137 1.62 -5.19 -10.99
CA ASN A 137 2.01 -4.85 -12.36
C ASN A 137 2.34 -6.09 -13.20
N ASP A 138 3.21 -6.95 -12.68
CA ASP A 138 3.72 -8.12 -13.39
C ASP A 138 2.61 -9.14 -13.62
N ALA A 139 1.77 -9.38 -12.60
CA ALA A 139 0.60 -10.24 -12.72
C ALA A 139 -0.42 -9.71 -13.72
N CYS A 140 -0.67 -8.38 -13.74
CA CYS A 140 -1.55 -7.74 -14.71
C CYS A 140 -1.03 -7.85 -16.15
N ILE A 141 0.28 -7.71 -16.37
CA ILE A 141 0.90 -7.93 -17.69
C ILE A 141 0.66 -9.37 -18.15
N LEU A 142 0.96 -10.35 -17.29
CA LEU A 142 0.84 -11.77 -17.63
C LEU A 142 -0.61 -12.23 -17.85
N THR A 143 -1.56 -11.65 -17.10
CA THR A 143 -3.00 -11.94 -17.22
C THR A 143 -3.74 -11.02 -18.18
N GLN A 144 -3.03 -10.08 -18.81
CA GLN A 144 -3.58 -9.06 -19.72
C GLN A 144 -4.73 -8.24 -19.11
N LYS A 145 -4.61 -7.91 -17.82
CA LYS A 145 -5.60 -7.12 -17.09
C LYS A 145 -5.17 -5.65 -17.00
N PRO A 146 -6.07 -4.68 -17.25
CA PRO A 146 -5.81 -3.31 -16.85
C PRO A 146 -5.75 -3.22 -15.33
N PHE A 147 -5.01 -2.25 -14.83
CA PHE A 147 -5.08 -1.91 -13.41
C PHE A 147 -4.94 -0.42 -13.16
N ILE A 148 -5.47 0.00 -12.03
CA ILE A 148 -5.36 1.37 -11.52
C ILE A 148 -4.52 1.31 -10.26
N LEU A 149 -3.50 2.15 -10.19
CA LEU A 149 -2.65 2.26 -9.01
C LEU A 149 -2.67 3.69 -8.51
N GLY A 150 -2.95 3.82 -7.22
CA GLY A 150 -2.83 5.07 -6.48
C GLY A 150 -1.65 5.00 -5.52
N SER A 151 -0.94 6.11 -5.33
CA SER A 151 0.11 6.22 -4.33
C SER A 151 0.01 7.57 -3.61
N ILE A 152 0.53 7.63 -2.39
CA ILE A 152 0.48 8.82 -1.56
C ILE A 152 1.78 8.99 -0.78
N PHE A 153 2.18 10.24 -0.58
CA PHE A 153 3.34 10.61 0.21
C PHE A 153 3.15 12.00 0.82
N LYS A 154 3.16 12.11 2.15
CA LYS A 154 2.90 13.35 2.89
C LYS A 154 1.54 13.99 2.50
N PHE A 155 1.59 14.97 1.58
CA PHE A 155 0.46 15.75 1.07
C PHE A 155 0.19 15.50 -0.42
N GLU A 156 1.05 14.71 -1.07
CA GLU A 156 1.01 14.45 -2.51
C GLU A 156 0.39 13.09 -2.81
N GLY A 157 -0.53 13.07 -3.77
CA GLY A 157 -1.13 11.87 -4.33
C GLY A 157 -0.74 11.66 -5.78
N GLN A 158 -0.68 10.40 -6.20
CA GLN A 158 -0.49 10.03 -7.60
C GLN A 158 -1.50 8.98 -8.04
N LEU A 159 -1.89 9.03 -9.30
CA LEU A 159 -2.85 8.11 -9.90
C LEU A 159 -2.55 7.91 -11.39
N SER A 160 -2.61 6.67 -11.87
CA SER A 160 -2.59 6.34 -13.29
C SER A 160 -3.32 5.04 -13.56
N VAL A 161 -3.75 4.86 -14.81
CA VAL A 161 -4.22 3.57 -15.34
C VAL A 161 -3.09 2.94 -16.14
N TYR A 162 -2.85 1.65 -15.91
CA TYR A 162 -1.75 0.88 -16.49
C TYR A 162 -2.27 -0.35 -17.21
N ASN A 163 -1.49 -0.82 -18.19
CA ASN A 163 -1.78 -2.01 -19.00
C ASN A 163 -3.18 -1.98 -19.66
N TYR A 164 -3.80 -0.81 -19.78
CA TYR A 164 -5.09 -0.65 -20.44
C TYR A 164 -4.94 -0.87 -21.93
N GLN A 165 -5.67 -1.85 -22.48
CA GLN A 165 -5.59 -2.26 -23.88
C GLN A 165 -4.14 -2.57 -24.34
N GLY A 166 -3.33 -3.13 -23.43
CA GLY A 166 -1.91 -3.43 -23.70
C GLY A 166 -0.99 -2.21 -23.75
N GLY A 167 -1.41 -1.08 -23.17
CA GLY A 167 -0.64 0.16 -23.08
C GLY A 167 0.54 0.14 -22.09
N ALA A 168 0.98 1.33 -21.68
CA ALA A 168 2.12 1.50 -20.77
C ALA A 168 1.89 0.84 -19.40
N THR A 169 2.96 0.35 -18.79
CA THR A 169 2.93 -0.40 -17.52
C THR A 169 3.59 0.42 -16.41
N TYR A 170 3.44 -0.01 -15.15
CA TYR A 170 4.11 0.66 -14.03
C TYR A 170 5.63 0.63 -14.18
N ARG A 171 6.18 -0.47 -14.71
CA ARG A 171 7.61 -0.60 -15.02
C ARG A 171 8.08 0.32 -16.15
N CYS A 172 7.21 0.75 -17.07
CA CYS A 172 7.60 1.74 -18.08
C CYS A 172 7.95 3.10 -17.45
N LEU A 173 7.34 3.41 -16.31
CA LEU A 173 7.59 4.64 -15.55
C LEU A 173 8.64 4.44 -14.44
N PHE A 174 8.62 3.28 -13.78
CA PHE A 174 9.53 2.91 -12.69
C PHE A 174 10.14 1.52 -12.95
N PRO A 175 11.17 1.40 -13.81
CA PRO A 175 11.65 0.11 -14.33
C PRO A 175 12.06 -0.90 -13.27
N GLU A 176 12.84 -0.44 -12.29
CA GLU A 176 13.32 -1.27 -11.20
C GLU A 176 12.81 -0.78 -9.85
N PRO A 177 12.53 -1.69 -8.91
CA PRO A 177 12.24 -1.31 -7.55
C PRO A 177 13.43 -0.55 -6.96
N MET A 178 13.19 0.66 -6.45
CA MET A 178 14.19 1.32 -5.62
C MET A 178 14.44 0.49 -4.35
N SER A 179 15.64 0.58 -3.79
CA SER A 179 15.98 -0.17 -2.59
C SER A 179 15.10 0.31 -1.42
N SER A 180 14.69 -0.61 -0.52
CA SER A 180 13.86 -0.21 0.64
C SER A 180 14.54 0.76 1.61
N ALA A 181 15.85 0.98 1.45
CA ALA A 181 16.62 1.97 2.20
C ALA A 181 16.33 3.41 1.71
N GLU A 182 15.94 3.57 0.45
CA GLU A 182 15.75 4.89 -0.18
C GLU A 182 14.31 5.42 -0.05
N MET A 183 13.35 4.58 0.36
CA MET A 183 11.94 5.00 0.46
C MET A 183 11.30 4.67 1.82
N PRO A 184 11.00 5.70 2.65
CA PRO A 184 10.26 5.53 3.88
C PRO A 184 8.77 5.27 3.62
N THR A 185 8.13 4.49 4.48
CA THR A 185 6.70 4.15 4.38
C THR A 185 5.80 5.31 4.82
N CYS A 186 4.52 5.27 4.45
CA CYS A 186 3.51 6.22 4.94
C CYS A 186 3.44 6.26 6.48
N SER A 187 3.68 5.11 7.14
CA SER A 187 3.71 5.02 8.60
C SER A 187 4.93 5.69 9.24
N GLU A 188 6.03 5.83 8.48
CA GLU A 188 7.28 6.43 8.94
C GLU A 188 7.30 7.96 8.72
N VAL A 189 6.68 8.45 7.64
CA VAL A 189 6.71 9.88 7.29
C VAL A 189 5.46 10.64 7.77
N GLY A 190 4.36 9.94 8.00
CA GLY A 190 3.05 10.55 8.21
C GLY A 190 2.40 10.97 6.89
N VAL A 191 1.07 10.95 6.88
CA VAL A 191 0.24 11.28 5.71
C VAL A 191 -0.97 12.07 6.17
N LEU A 192 -1.33 13.12 5.43
CA LEU A 192 -2.56 13.88 5.68
C LEU A 192 -3.78 12.95 5.55
N GLY A 193 -4.57 12.79 6.61
CA GLY A 193 -5.63 11.77 6.70
C GLY A 193 -6.67 11.79 5.56
N VAL A 194 -6.96 12.97 5.00
CA VAL A 194 -7.93 13.13 3.89
C VAL A 194 -7.35 12.73 2.53
N LEU A 195 -6.02 12.76 2.36
CA LEU A 195 -5.35 12.49 1.08
C LEU A 195 -5.69 11.10 0.49
N PRO A 196 -5.62 9.99 1.26
CA PRO A 196 -6.08 8.69 0.77
C PRO A 196 -7.54 8.70 0.30
N GLY A 197 -8.41 9.47 0.98
CA GLY A 197 -9.81 9.65 0.62
C GLY A 197 -9.98 10.30 -0.76
N VAL A 198 -9.24 11.38 -1.01
CA VAL A 198 -9.23 12.09 -2.29
C VAL A 198 -8.72 11.18 -3.41
N VAL A 199 -7.52 10.62 -3.25
CA VAL A 199 -6.89 9.78 -4.29
C VAL A 199 -7.71 8.51 -4.54
N GLY A 200 -8.20 7.85 -3.50
CA GLY A 200 -9.02 6.66 -3.65
C GLY A 200 -10.37 6.91 -4.32
N THR A 201 -10.97 8.10 -4.13
CA THR A 201 -12.17 8.49 -4.88
C THR A 201 -11.85 8.71 -6.37
N LEU A 202 -10.69 9.31 -6.68
CA LEU A 202 -10.21 9.42 -8.06
C LEU A 202 -9.92 8.05 -8.69
N MET A 203 -9.36 7.11 -7.93
CA MET A 203 -9.18 5.71 -8.36
C MET A 203 -10.52 5.05 -8.69
N ALA A 204 -11.54 5.24 -7.85
CA ALA A 204 -12.89 4.72 -8.12
C ALA A 204 -13.49 5.32 -9.40
N ASN A 205 -13.27 6.62 -9.62
CA ASN A 205 -13.69 7.30 -10.84
C ASN A 205 -13.01 6.73 -12.09
N GLU A 206 -11.69 6.54 -12.08
CA GLU A 206 -10.98 5.88 -13.19
C GLU A 206 -11.50 4.45 -13.41
N ALA A 207 -11.83 3.73 -12.35
CA ALA A 207 -12.37 2.38 -12.47
C ALA A 207 -13.73 2.37 -13.17
N ILE A 208 -14.63 3.29 -12.83
CA ILE A 208 -15.91 3.45 -13.55
C ILE A 208 -15.65 3.81 -15.01
N LYS A 209 -14.70 4.71 -15.29
CA LYS A 209 -14.37 5.08 -16.68
C LYS A 209 -13.79 3.92 -17.49
N VAL A 210 -12.88 3.14 -16.92
CA VAL A 210 -12.30 1.96 -17.55
C VAL A 210 -13.37 0.90 -17.81
N LEU A 211 -14.22 0.61 -16.81
CA LEU A 211 -15.25 -0.42 -16.94
C LEU A 211 -16.37 -0.06 -17.90
N THR A 212 -16.63 1.24 -18.12
CA THR A 212 -17.70 1.72 -19.00
C THR A 212 -17.19 2.36 -20.29
N GLU A 213 -15.88 2.33 -20.50
CA GLU A 213 -15.17 2.93 -21.64
C GLU A 213 -15.68 4.37 -21.92
N MET A 214 -15.70 5.21 -20.87
CA MET A 214 -16.22 6.58 -20.95
C MET A 214 -15.17 7.64 -20.64
N GLY A 215 -15.31 8.81 -21.26
CA GLY A 215 -14.42 9.95 -21.08
C GLY A 215 -12.99 9.63 -21.48
N GLU A 216 -12.04 10.40 -20.96
CA GLU A 216 -10.62 10.14 -21.16
C GLU A 216 -10.02 9.37 -19.99
N ILE A 217 -9.51 8.17 -20.23
CA ILE A 217 -8.88 7.31 -19.21
C ILE A 217 -7.43 7.78 -18.96
N LEU A 218 -6.94 7.74 -17.72
CA LEU A 218 -5.54 8.06 -17.37
C LEU A 218 -4.53 6.99 -17.81
N ALA A 219 -4.72 6.36 -18.98
CA ALA A 219 -3.76 5.44 -19.55
C ALA A 219 -2.59 6.23 -20.18
N GLY A 220 -1.35 5.88 -19.83
CA GLY A 220 -0.15 6.61 -20.29
C GLY A 220 -0.02 8.03 -19.71
N ARG A 221 -0.78 8.33 -18.65
CA ARG A 221 -0.82 9.66 -18.00
C ARG A 221 -0.80 9.50 -16.48
N LEU A 222 0.19 10.09 -15.82
CA LEU A 222 0.30 10.13 -14.37
C LEU A 222 -0.25 11.47 -13.86
N LEU A 223 -1.37 11.42 -13.16
CA LEU A 223 -1.85 12.55 -12.37
C LEU A 223 -1.06 12.64 -11.07
N LYS A 224 -0.50 13.81 -10.79
CA LYS A 224 0.03 14.20 -9.47
C LYS A 224 -0.87 15.32 -8.91
N ILE A 225 -1.24 15.20 -7.64
CA ILE A 225 -1.99 16.23 -6.91
C ILE A 225 -1.30 16.55 -5.58
N ASP A 226 -1.09 17.83 -5.27
CA ASP A 226 -0.62 18.31 -3.97
C ASP A 226 -1.79 18.96 -3.22
N LEU A 227 -2.17 18.43 -2.05
CA LEU A 227 -3.29 18.98 -1.28
C LEU A 227 -2.97 20.22 -0.45
N LEU A 228 -1.70 20.62 -0.34
CA LEU A 228 -1.34 21.90 0.28
C LEU A 228 -1.62 23.08 -0.66
N THR A 229 -1.29 22.91 -1.93
CA THR A 229 -1.44 23.96 -2.96
C THR A 229 -2.67 23.77 -3.83
N LEU A 230 -3.27 22.57 -3.80
CA LEU A 230 -4.28 22.08 -4.75
C LEU A 230 -3.80 22.07 -6.20
N GLU A 231 -2.48 22.09 -6.42
CA GLU A 231 -1.89 21.98 -7.75
C GLU A 231 -2.07 20.55 -8.29
N GLN A 232 -2.41 20.47 -9.58
CA GLN A 232 -2.54 19.23 -10.32
C GLN A 232 -1.65 19.28 -11.56
N THR A 233 -0.82 18.26 -11.72
CA THR A 233 0.08 18.11 -12.87
C THR A 233 -0.15 16.75 -13.51
N ILE A 234 -0.21 16.71 -14.84
CA ILE A 234 -0.28 15.47 -15.61
C ILE A 234 1.05 15.28 -16.33
N PHE A 235 1.67 14.11 -16.13
CA PHE A 235 2.86 13.69 -16.86
C PHE A 235 2.48 12.58 -17.84
N GLU A 236 2.90 12.72 -19.09
CA GLU A 236 2.70 11.68 -20.11
C GLU A 236 3.88 10.72 -20.11
N PHE A 237 3.60 9.44 -20.33
CA PHE A 237 4.62 8.40 -20.45
C PHE A 237 4.18 7.32 -21.43
N GLU A 238 5.16 6.77 -22.14
CA GLU A 238 4.90 5.80 -23.21
C GLU A 238 5.20 4.37 -22.76
N LYS A 239 4.68 3.42 -23.53
CA LYS A 239 5.02 2.01 -23.34
C LYS A 239 6.45 1.76 -23.82
N ASP A 240 7.28 1.24 -22.94
CA ASP A 240 8.60 0.72 -23.30
C ASP A 240 8.46 -0.74 -23.82
N PRO A 241 8.72 -1.01 -25.12
CA PRO A 241 8.60 -2.35 -25.68
C PRO A 241 9.73 -3.32 -25.25
N THR A 242 10.80 -2.80 -24.64
CA THR A 242 11.91 -3.62 -24.15
C THR A 242 11.60 -4.33 -22.84
N ILE A 243 10.63 -3.81 -22.07
CA ILE A 243 10.18 -4.41 -20.81
C ILE A 243 9.30 -5.63 -21.11
N GLN A 244 9.85 -6.82 -20.86
CA GLN A 244 9.16 -8.09 -21.05
C GLN A 244 9.11 -8.88 -19.75
N ILE A 245 7.92 -9.00 -19.18
CA ILE A 245 7.67 -9.86 -18.02
C ILE A 245 7.20 -11.22 -18.52
N LYS A 246 7.92 -12.28 -18.16
CA LYS A 246 7.63 -13.67 -18.57
C LYS A 246 7.12 -14.54 -17.41
N GLU A 247 7.50 -14.20 -16.20
CA GLU A 247 7.09 -14.91 -14.98
C GLU A 247 7.03 -13.95 -13.79
N LEU A 248 6.37 -14.37 -12.71
CA LEU A 248 6.37 -13.64 -11.45
C LEU A 248 7.64 -13.97 -10.67
N GLU A 249 8.58 -13.04 -10.66
CA GLU A 249 9.77 -13.18 -9.84
C GLU A 249 9.48 -12.86 -8.38
N LEU A 250 10.11 -13.62 -7.48
CA LEU A 250 10.16 -13.27 -6.07
C LEU A 250 11.04 -12.02 -5.98
N MET A 251 10.39 -10.87 -5.85
CA MET A 251 11.09 -9.65 -5.49
C MET A 251 11.57 -9.78 -4.05
N SER A 252 12.71 -10.46 -3.87
CA SER A 252 13.59 -10.08 -2.79
C SER A 252 14.00 -8.66 -3.13
N ILE A 253 13.36 -7.68 -2.49
CA ILE A 253 14.03 -6.40 -2.30
C ILE A 253 15.38 -6.79 -1.74
N SER A 254 16.43 -6.67 -2.52
CA SER A 254 17.76 -6.67 -1.98
C SER A 254 17.79 -5.47 -1.05
N CYS A 255 17.45 -5.70 0.23
CA CYS A 255 18.31 -5.17 1.26
C CYS A 255 19.71 -5.46 0.75
N ALA A 256 20.54 -4.43 0.61
CA ALA A 256 21.97 -4.62 0.61
C ALA A 256 22.25 -5.76 1.60
N SER A 257 22.61 -6.91 1.03
CA SER A 257 22.91 -8.18 1.69
C SER A 257 22.43 -8.31 3.15
N LYS A 258 21.39 -9.12 3.40
CA LYS A 258 21.22 -9.76 4.72
C LYS A 258 22.51 -10.47 5.18
N SER A 259 23.45 -10.77 4.28
CA SER A 259 24.72 -11.42 4.59
C SER A 259 25.76 -10.57 5.32
N ASP A 260 25.62 -9.23 5.42
CA ASP A 260 26.64 -8.37 6.07
C ASP A 260 26.15 -7.64 7.33
N LEU A 261 24.92 -7.95 7.78
CA LEU A 261 24.36 -7.42 9.02
C LEU A 261 24.68 -8.37 10.18
N GLN A 262 25.55 -7.91 11.07
CA GLN A 262 25.80 -8.59 12.33
C GLN A 262 24.56 -8.43 13.22
N GLU A 263 24.01 -9.55 13.67
CA GLU A 263 22.86 -9.58 14.58
C GLU A 263 23.31 -9.97 16.00
N ILE A 264 22.58 -9.46 16.99
CA ILE A 264 22.71 -9.87 18.40
C ILE A 264 21.35 -10.29 18.92
N ASP A 265 21.30 -11.39 19.68
CA ASP A 265 20.08 -11.78 20.38
C ASP A 265 19.89 -10.98 21.67
N PHE A 266 18.66 -10.93 22.15
CA PHE A 266 18.32 -10.13 23.32
C PHE A 266 18.98 -10.63 24.62
N GLU A 267 19.13 -11.95 24.79
CA GLU A 267 19.70 -12.53 25.99
C GLU A 267 21.21 -12.23 26.11
N THR A 268 21.93 -12.28 25.00
CA THR A 268 23.35 -11.88 24.91
C THR A 268 23.50 -10.39 25.20
N TYR A 269 22.67 -9.54 24.58
CA TYR A 269 22.66 -8.11 24.90
C TYR A 269 22.41 -7.87 26.40
N LYS A 270 21.47 -8.59 27.01
CA LYS A 270 21.10 -8.43 28.42
C LYS A 270 22.26 -8.73 29.37
N GLN A 271 23.08 -9.73 29.04
CA GLN A 271 24.28 -10.09 29.82
C GLN A 271 25.39 -9.04 29.68
N GLU A 272 25.51 -8.41 28.51
CA GLU A 272 26.61 -7.51 28.17
C GLU A 272 26.19 -6.04 28.04
N LYS A 273 25.07 -5.65 28.64
CA LYS A 273 24.43 -4.32 28.47
C LYS A 273 25.38 -3.11 28.58
N LYS A 274 26.43 -3.20 29.39
CA LYS A 274 27.42 -2.11 29.58
C LYS A 274 28.38 -1.92 28.39
N HIS A 275 28.51 -2.91 27.51
CA HIS A 275 29.42 -2.90 26.36
C HIS A 275 28.86 -2.17 25.14
N TYR A 276 27.55 -1.90 25.13
CA TYR A 276 26.85 -1.40 23.96
C TYR A 276 26.16 -0.06 24.21
N ASN A 277 26.09 0.76 23.17
CA ASN A 277 25.14 1.85 23.07
C ASN A 277 23.87 1.35 22.39
N LEU A 278 22.71 1.81 22.84
CA LEU A 278 21.42 1.45 22.26
C LEU A 278 20.85 2.60 21.44
N LEU A 279 20.38 2.28 20.24
CA LEU A 279 19.64 3.17 19.37
C LEU A 279 18.25 2.60 19.07
N ASP A 280 17.23 3.28 19.56
CA ASP A 280 15.83 3.00 19.29
C ASP A 280 15.38 3.78 18.06
N VAL A 281 15.04 3.09 16.97
CA VAL A 281 14.58 3.72 15.72
C VAL A 281 13.07 3.60 15.47
N ARG A 282 12.32 3.23 16.51
CA ARG A 282 10.85 3.13 16.47
C ARG A 282 10.19 4.51 16.53
N THR A 283 8.87 4.57 16.31
CA THR A 283 8.10 5.80 16.52
C THR A 283 8.08 6.17 18.01
N LEU A 284 7.69 7.41 18.32
CA LEU A 284 7.53 7.86 19.70
C LEU A 284 6.47 7.04 20.46
N ASP A 285 5.35 6.73 19.81
CA ASP A 285 4.27 5.95 20.41
C ASP A 285 4.75 4.54 20.83
N GLU A 286 5.45 3.85 19.92
CA GLU A 286 6.03 2.53 20.20
C GLU A 286 7.04 2.57 21.36
N ARG A 287 7.76 3.69 21.51
CA ARG A 287 8.70 3.89 22.63
C ARG A 287 7.99 4.16 23.94
N LEU A 288 6.92 4.94 23.92
CA LEU A 288 6.13 5.28 25.12
C LEU A 288 5.41 4.05 25.68
N GLU A 289 4.99 3.11 24.83
CA GLU A 289 4.44 1.83 25.27
C GLU A 289 5.48 0.99 26.02
N PHE A 290 6.68 0.84 25.44
CA PHE A 290 7.76 0.05 26.03
C PHE A 290 9.10 0.34 25.35
N HIS A 291 10.22 0.32 26.08
CA HIS A 291 11.55 0.45 25.48
C HIS A 291 12.69 -0.21 26.27
N LEU A 292 13.77 -0.56 25.56
CA LEU A 292 14.98 -1.14 26.15
C LEU A 292 15.95 -0.10 26.74
N GLY A 293 15.71 1.18 26.45
CA GLY A 293 16.53 2.32 26.86
C GLY A 293 17.32 2.87 25.67
N GLY A 294 18.43 3.56 25.95
CA GLY A 294 19.26 4.16 24.90
C GLY A 294 18.65 5.42 24.28
N ILE A 295 19.32 5.91 23.24
CA ILE A 295 18.92 7.11 22.51
C ILE A 295 17.77 6.76 21.57
N HIS A 296 16.79 7.65 21.51
CA HIS A 296 15.66 7.53 20.60
C HIS A 296 15.78 8.53 19.48
N ILE A 297 15.96 7.98 18.28
CA ILE A 297 15.91 8.72 17.04
C ILE A 297 15.07 7.87 16.09
N PRO A 298 13.77 8.19 15.93
CA PRO A 298 12.92 7.55 14.92
C PRO A 298 13.62 7.47 13.56
N LEU A 299 13.43 6.38 12.83
CA LEU A 299 14.15 6.13 11.57
C LEU A 299 14.03 7.30 10.56
N ASN A 300 12.88 7.96 10.52
CA ASN A 300 12.62 9.13 9.66
C ASN A 300 13.38 10.40 10.08
N GLU A 301 13.80 10.51 11.34
CA GLU A 301 14.59 11.63 11.87
C GLU A 301 16.10 11.37 11.82
N LEU A 302 16.50 10.10 11.66
CA LEU A 302 17.89 9.66 11.66
C LEU A 302 18.81 10.44 10.70
N PRO A 303 18.39 10.78 9.45
CA PRO A 303 19.24 11.54 8.54
C PRO A 303 19.66 12.92 9.07
N HIS A 304 18.88 13.51 9.96
CA HIS A 304 19.13 14.84 10.52
C HIS A 304 19.78 14.79 11.91
N ARG A 305 19.55 13.70 12.65
CA ARG A 305 19.93 13.56 14.07
C ARG A 305 21.05 12.55 14.33
N TRP A 306 21.62 11.92 13.30
CA TRP A 306 22.65 10.88 13.47
C TRP A 306 23.89 11.33 14.27
N LYS A 307 24.19 12.63 14.31
CA LYS A 307 25.31 13.19 15.09
C LYS A 307 25.12 13.13 16.60
N GLU A 308 23.89 12.90 17.07
CA GLU A 308 23.58 12.73 18.50
C GLU A 308 24.01 11.35 19.00
N ILE A 309 24.35 10.42 18.10
CA ILE A 309 24.61 9.02 18.44
C ILE A 309 26.04 8.89 19.00
N PRO A 310 26.21 8.39 20.23
CA PRO A 310 27.49 8.18 20.87
C PRO A 310 28.20 6.98 20.24
N THR A 311 29.46 7.18 19.83
CA THR A 311 30.24 6.22 19.03
C THR A 311 31.37 5.55 19.81
N GLU A 312 31.49 5.81 21.12
CA GLU A 312 32.54 5.24 21.97
C GLU A 312 32.41 3.73 22.23
N LYS A 313 31.23 3.16 21.92
CA LYS A 313 30.93 1.73 22.03
C LYS A 313 30.20 1.25 20.78
N PRO A 314 30.25 -0.06 20.47
CA PRO A 314 29.40 -0.65 19.45
C PRO A 314 27.92 -0.33 19.68
N ILE A 315 27.20 -0.04 18.61
CA ILE A 315 25.81 0.42 18.65
C ILE A 315 24.89 -0.74 18.27
N ILE A 316 23.99 -1.10 19.19
CA ILE A 316 22.87 -1.99 18.92
C ILE A 316 21.68 -1.14 18.48
N VAL A 317 21.24 -1.35 17.25
CA VAL A 317 20.04 -0.71 16.70
C VAL A 317 18.86 -1.66 16.84
N TYR A 318 17.75 -1.17 17.38
CA TYR A 318 16.54 -1.98 17.54
C TYR A 318 15.29 -1.26 17.04
N CYS A 319 14.35 -2.05 16.55
CA CYS A 319 13.01 -1.60 16.19
C CYS A 319 11.96 -2.64 16.58
N ALA A 320 10.71 -2.53 16.11
CA ALA A 320 9.68 -3.52 16.45
C ALA A 320 10.01 -4.94 15.96
N MET A 321 10.50 -5.10 14.73
CA MET A 321 10.67 -6.41 14.07
C MET A 321 12.06 -6.60 13.41
N GLY A 322 13.06 -5.81 13.77
CA GLY A 322 14.42 -5.86 13.20
C GLY A 322 14.59 -5.24 11.80
N VAL A 323 13.52 -5.05 11.02
CA VAL A 323 13.59 -4.52 9.63
C VAL A 323 14.05 -3.06 9.58
N ARG A 324 13.44 -2.17 10.37
CA ARG A 324 13.87 -0.76 10.46
C ARG A 324 15.28 -0.60 11.03
N GLY A 325 15.70 -1.51 11.91
CA GLY A 325 17.06 -1.51 12.47
C GLY A 325 18.11 -1.76 11.38
N ALA A 326 17.88 -2.75 10.51
CA ALA A 326 18.73 -2.99 9.35
C ALA A 326 18.87 -1.77 8.44
N LYS A 327 17.77 -1.05 8.17
CA LYS A 327 17.79 0.19 7.38
C LYS A 327 18.62 1.30 8.03
N ALA A 328 18.41 1.52 9.33
CA ALA A 328 19.18 2.50 10.09
C ALA A 328 20.68 2.17 10.07
N ILE A 329 21.05 0.90 10.20
CA ILE A 329 22.45 0.46 10.16
C ILE A 329 23.08 0.73 8.78
N ALA A 330 22.37 0.44 7.69
CA ALA A 330 22.86 0.74 6.34
C ALA A 330 23.18 2.23 6.18
N PHE A 331 22.26 3.10 6.59
CA PHE A 331 22.47 4.55 6.58
C PHE A 331 23.65 4.99 7.47
N LEU A 332 23.76 4.44 8.68
CA LEU A 332 24.79 4.85 9.64
C LEU A 332 26.19 4.40 9.24
N LYS A 333 26.34 3.23 8.60
CA LYS A 333 27.63 2.76 8.07
C LYS A 333 28.21 3.71 7.02
N GLU A 334 27.38 4.46 6.29
CA GLU A 334 27.85 5.49 5.35
C GLU A 334 28.33 6.77 6.04
N LYS A 335 27.87 7.06 7.26
CA LYS A 335 28.17 8.31 7.98
C LYS A 335 29.20 8.15 9.08
N ILE A 336 29.25 6.98 9.71
CA ILE A 336 30.08 6.66 10.87
C ILE A 336 30.93 5.44 10.52
N LEU A 337 32.13 5.70 9.98
CA LEU A 337 33.01 4.67 9.43
C LEU A 337 33.72 3.81 10.50
N GLU A 338 33.92 4.35 11.71
CA GLU A 338 34.74 3.72 12.76
C GLU A 338 33.92 2.99 13.85
N CYS A 339 32.60 2.88 13.71
CA CYS A 339 31.74 2.26 14.71
C CYS A 339 31.14 0.93 14.23
N GLN A 340 31.11 -0.06 15.12
CA GLN A 340 30.46 -1.34 14.86
C GLN A 340 28.95 -1.23 15.13
N PHE A 341 28.14 -1.68 14.17
CA PHE A 341 26.68 -1.68 14.26
C PHE A 341 26.13 -3.11 14.28
N LEU A 342 25.25 -3.37 15.24
CA LEU A 342 24.58 -4.65 15.45
C LEU A 342 23.07 -4.46 15.37
N ASN A 343 22.37 -5.34 14.65
CA ASN A 343 20.90 -5.34 14.62
C ASN A 343 20.36 -6.23 15.75
N LEU A 344 19.41 -5.73 16.54
CA LEU A 344 18.73 -6.59 17.52
C LEU A 344 17.82 -7.58 16.79
N LYS A 345 18.14 -8.88 16.90
CA LYS A 345 17.41 -9.95 16.24
C LYS A 345 15.94 -9.95 16.67
N ASN A 346 15.04 -10.03 15.70
CA ASN A 346 13.57 -9.95 15.86
C ASN A 346 13.02 -8.66 16.48
N GLY A 347 13.86 -7.65 16.73
CA GLY A 347 13.43 -6.40 17.36
C GLY A 347 12.82 -6.60 18.75
N CYS A 348 11.78 -5.84 19.07
CA CYS A 348 11.05 -5.95 20.34
C CYS A 348 9.94 -7.01 20.34
N LYS A 349 9.61 -7.61 19.19
CA LYS A 349 8.43 -8.48 19.03
C LYS A 349 8.41 -9.70 19.95
N ASP A 350 9.57 -10.31 20.20
CA ASP A 350 9.69 -11.55 20.97
C ASP A 350 10.11 -11.29 22.44
N LEU A 351 10.13 -10.03 22.85
CA LEU A 351 10.54 -9.64 24.20
C LEU A 351 9.32 -9.74 25.12
N ASN A 352 9.11 -10.94 25.69
CA ASN A 352 8.20 -11.12 26.83
C ASN A 352 8.81 -10.44 28.07
N ILE A 353 8.57 -9.13 28.22
CA ILE A 353 8.98 -8.34 29.40
C ILE A 353 7.77 -7.71 30.04
#